data_AF-A0A438HR64-F1
#
_entry.id   AF-A0A438HR64-F1
#
_cell.length_a   1.000
_cell.length_b   1.000
_cell.length_c   1.000
_cell.angle_alpha   90.00
_cell.angle_beta   90.00
_cell.angle_gamma   90.00
#
_symmetry.space_group_name_H-M   'P 1'
#
loop_
_entity.id
_entity.type
_entity.pdbx_description
1 polymer ?
#
loop_
_entity_poly.entity_id
_entity_poly.type
_entity_poly.pdbx_seq_one_letter_code
_entity_poly.pdbx_strand_id
1 'polypeptide(L)'
;MTRESGKALKELAATIRTMTRSTSMDFHIENSKGAAKNLMSLLETGLLEDSTTLLEIIPAVAVASTVMDIVTCTERISDAVKELASLAHFKSTRSPVVTPEEP
;
A
#
# COMPACT_ATOMS: atom_id res chain seq x y z
N MET A 1 -5.51 -6.20 -3.78
CA MET A 1 -4.06 -6.01 -3.52
C MET A 1 -3.38 -5.23 -4.63
N THR A 2 -3.00 -5.87 -5.75
CA THR A 2 -2.15 -5.29 -6.82
C THR A 2 -2.67 -3.96 -7.37
N ARG A 3 -3.99 -3.85 -7.61
CA ARG A 3 -4.61 -2.59 -8.06
C ARG A 3 -4.44 -1.46 -7.04
N GLU A 4 -4.61 -1.74 -5.76
CA GLU A 4 -4.45 -0.72 -4.71
C GLU A 4 -2.97 -0.39 -4.51
N SER A 5 -2.07 -1.36 -4.57
CA SER A 5 -0.61 -1.11 -4.60
C SER A 5 -0.21 -0.22 -5.78
N GLY A 6 -0.76 -0.46 -6.98
CA GLY A 6 -0.52 0.38 -8.15
C GLY A 6 -1.02 1.82 -7.99
N LYS A 7 -2.19 2.02 -7.35
CA LYS A 7 -2.67 3.37 -7.00
C LYS A 7 -1.77 4.05 -5.98
N ALA A 8 -1.36 3.34 -4.92
CA ALA A 8 -0.41 3.85 -3.94
C ALA A 8 0.90 4.30 -4.60
N LEU A 9 1.50 3.47 -5.46
CA LEU A 9 2.72 3.81 -6.21
C LEU A 9 2.53 5.03 -7.12
N LYS A 10 1.37 5.14 -7.79
CA LYS A 10 1.05 6.31 -8.63
C LYS A 10 0.99 7.59 -7.80
N GLU A 11 0.37 7.55 -6.63
CA GLU A 11 0.31 8.69 -5.72
C GLU A 11 1.67 9.02 -5.12
N LEU A 12 2.46 8.03 -4.71
CA LEU A 12 3.84 8.21 -4.23
C LEU A 12 4.69 8.93 -5.29
N ALA A 13 4.60 8.50 -6.55
CA ALA A 13 5.29 9.17 -7.65
C ALA A 13 4.84 10.62 -7.83
N ALA A 14 3.55 10.92 -7.66
CA ALA A 14 3.02 12.28 -7.69
C ALA A 14 3.53 13.12 -6.50
N THR A 15 3.56 12.57 -5.30
CA THR A 15 4.09 13.21 -4.09
C THR A 15 5.55 13.61 -4.26
N ILE A 16 6.39 12.72 -4.80
CA ILE A 16 7.81 13.02 -5.08
C ILE A 16 7.91 14.13 -6.14
N ARG A 17 7.21 14.00 -7.27
CA ARG A 17 7.28 14.99 -8.37
C ARG A 17 6.84 16.40 -7.96
N THR A 18 5.80 16.49 -7.14
CA THR A 18 5.22 17.76 -6.70
C THR A 18 5.83 18.27 -5.40
N MET A 19 6.70 17.47 -4.76
CA MET A 19 7.26 17.71 -3.43
C MET A 19 6.17 18.11 -2.41
N THR A 20 5.03 17.43 -2.51
CA THR A 20 3.82 17.74 -1.74
C THR A 20 3.28 16.47 -1.10
N ARG A 21 3.01 16.54 0.21
CA ARG A 21 2.51 15.39 0.99
C ARG A 21 1.10 15.00 0.53
N SER A 22 0.89 13.72 0.24
CA SER A 22 -0.43 13.12 0.01
C SER A 22 -0.84 12.29 1.22
N THR A 23 -2.12 12.37 1.61
CA THR A 23 -2.73 11.54 2.66
C THR A 23 -3.48 10.33 2.09
N SER A 24 -3.72 10.30 0.77
CA SER A 24 -4.50 9.24 0.11
C SER A 24 -3.71 7.93 -0.04
N MET A 25 -2.38 7.99 -0.01
CA MET A 25 -1.52 6.81 -0.23
C MET A 25 -1.69 5.76 0.86
N ASP A 26 -1.91 6.19 2.11
CA ASP A 26 -2.05 5.31 3.26
C ASP A 26 -3.31 4.44 3.16
N PHE A 27 -4.39 5.00 2.61
CA PHE A 27 -5.63 4.27 2.36
C PHE A 27 -5.43 3.13 1.35
N HIS A 28 -4.71 3.40 0.26
CA HIS A 28 -4.42 2.39 -0.75
C HIS A 28 -3.51 1.28 -0.21
N ILE A 29 -2.54 1.62 0.63
CA ILE A 29 -1.65 0.65 1.28
C ILE A 29 -2.44 -0.24 2.23
N GLU A 30 -3.28 0.32 3.10
CA GLU A 30 -4.06 -0.47 4.06
C GLU A 30 -5.04 -1.40 3.35
N ASN A 31 -5.74 -0.92 2.32
CA ASN A 31 -6.60 -1.76 1.49
C ASN A 31 -5.82 -2.89 0.79
N SER A 32 -4.60 -2.60 0.35
CA SER A 32 -3.74 -3.62 -0.26
C SER A 32 -3.35 -4.71 0.74
N LYS A 33 -3.03 -4.35 1.99
CA LYS A 33 -2.72 -5.29 3.09
C LYS A 33 -3.93 -6.13 3.48
N GLY A 34 -5.10 -5.50 3.65
CA GLY A 34 -6.34 -6.20 3.97
C GLY A 34 -6.70 -7.25 2.91
N ALA A 35 -6.61 -6.87 1.62
CA ALA A 35 -6.84 -7.81 0.53
C ALA A 35 -5.80 -8.95 0.48
N ALA A 36 -4.57 -8.74 0.97
CA ALA A 36 -3.53 -9.76 1.05
C ALA A 36 -3.81 -10.79 2.13
N LYS A 37 -4.14 -10.31 3.32
CA LYS A 37 -4.58 -11.16 4.44
C LYS A 37 -5.79 -12.01 4.05
N ASN A 38 -6.75 -11.43 3.34
CA ASN A 38 -7.92 -12.17 2.86
C ASN A 38 -7.56 -13.28 1.86
N LEU A 39 -6.64 -13.03 0.91
CA LEU A 39 -6.19 -14.07 -0.02
C LEU A 39 -5.47 -15.20 0.71
N MET A 40 -4.57 -14.87 1.64
CA MET A 40 -3.84 -15.86 2.42
C MET A 40 -4.79 -16.74 3.22
N SER A 41 -5.76 -16.14 3.91
CA SER A 41 -6.79 -16.88 4.63
C SER A 41 -7.63 -17.78 3.73
N LEU A 42 -8.00 -17.34 2.52
CA LEU A 42 -8.72 -18.18 1.55
C LEU A 42 -7.88 -19.38 1.09
N LEU A 43 -6.58 -19.19 0.87
CA LEU A 43 -5.68 -20.29 0.49
C LEU A 43 -5.50 -21.28 1.64
N GLU A 44 -5.37 -20.80 2.88
CA GLU A 44 -5.26 -21.66 4.06
C GLU A 44 -6.53 -22.49 4.29
N THR A 45 -7.71 -21.88 4.17
CA THR A 45 -8.99 -22.59 4.27
C THR A 45 -9.15 -23.62 3.16
N GLY A 46 -8.86 -23.25 1.91
CA GLY A 46 -8.93 -24.18 0.77
C GLY A 46 -7.96 -25.36 0.91
N LEU A 47 -6.80 -25.14 1.51
CA LEU A 47 -5.82 -26.19 1.80
C LEU A 47 -6.28 -27.17 2.88
N LEU A 48 -7.05 -26.69 3.86
CA LEU A 48 -7.62 -27.51 4.94
C LEU A 48 -8.79 -28.37 4.46
N GLU A 49 -9.53 -27.93 3.43
CA GLU A 49 -10.71 -28.62 2.91
C GLU A 49 -10.36 -29.74 1.90
N ASP A 50 -9.29 -29.59 1.09
CA ASP A 50 -8.88 -30.59 0.09
C ASP A 50 -7.41 -31.03 0.27
N SER A 51 -7.19 -32.04 1.12
CA SER A 51 -5.85 -32.57 1.45
C SER A 51 -5.14 -33.34 0.32
N THR A 52 -5.79 -33.56 -0.83
CA THR A 52 -5.27 -34.36 -1.96
C THR A 52 -4.59 -33.54 -3.06
N THR A 53 -4.61 -32.20 -3.00
CA THR A 53 -4.19 -31.29 -4.09
C THR A 53 -2.98 -30.42 -3.75
N LEU A 54 -2.21 -30.76 -2.72
CA LEU A 54 -1.03 -29.99 -2.26
C LEU A 54 -0.04 -29.64 -3.39
N LEU A 55 0.13 -30.51 -4.40
CA LEU A 55 1.01 -30.22 -5.53
C LEU A 55 0.38 -29.21 -6.52
N GLU A 56 -0.94 -29.24 -6.67
CA GLU A 56 -1.71 -28.41 -7.59
C GLU A 56 -1.87 -26.98 -7.08
N ILE A 57 -1.79 -26.76 -5.77
CA ILE A 57 -1.90 -25.43 -5.15
C ILE A 57 -0.55 -24.69 -5.05
N ILE A 58 0.59 -25.38 -5.19
CA ILE A 58 1.93 -24.75 -5.16
C ILE A 58 2.02 -23.52 -6.07
N PRO A 59 1.57 -23.58 -7.35
CA PRO A 59 1.60 -22.41 -8.22
C PRO A 59 0.74 -21.25 -7.70
N ALA A 60 -0.45 -21.54 -7.14
CA ALA A 60 -1.34 -20.53 -6.59
C ALA A 60 -0.73 -19.85 -5.35
N VAL A 61 -0.13 -20.64 -4.45
CA VAL A 61 0.59 -20.14 -3.27
C VAL A 61 1.80 -19.29 -3.68
N ALA A 62 2.55 -19.71 -4.70
CA ALA A 62 3.70 -18.95 -5.21
C ALA A 62 3.27 -17.59 -5.80
N VAL A 63 2.19 -17.56 -6.58
CA VAL A 63 1.62 -16.31 -7.11
C VAL A 63 1.14 -15.42 -5.96
N ALA A 64 0.42 -15.98 -4.98
CA ALA A 64 -0.03 -15.22 -3.83
C ALA A 64 1.14 -14.63 -3.02
N SER A 65 2.20 -15.42 -2.79
CA SER A 65 3.43 -14.98 -2.13
C SER A 65 4.07 -13.82 -2.88
N THR A 66 4.20 -13.94 -4.20
CA THR A 66 4.73 -12.86 -5.05
C THR A 66 3.90 -11.59 -4.95
N VAL A 67 2.56 -11.71 -4.91
CA VAL A 67 1.68 -10.55 -4.75
C VAL A 67 1.80 -9.93 -3.35
N MET A 68 2.02 -10.74 -2.30
CA MET A 68 2.30 -10.22 -0.95
C MET A 68 3.63 -9.45 -0.91
N ASP A 69 4.67 -9.97 -1.56
CA ASP A 69 5.96 -9.28 -1.66
C ASP A 69 5.81 -7.90 -2.33
N ILE A 70 4.94 -7.78 -3.34
CA ILE A 70 4.62 -6.49 -3.97
C ILE A 70 3.96 -5.52 -2.98
N VAL A 71 3.03 -6.00 -2.15
CA VAL A 71 2.38 -5.18 -1.12
C VAL A 71 3.40 -4.68 -0.10
N THR A 72 4.25 -5.57 0.42
CA THR A 72 5.32 -5.22 1.38
C THR A 72 6.34 -4.27 0.77
N CYS A 73 6.72 -4.47 -0.50
CA CYS A 73 7.60 -3.55 -1.20
C CYS A 73 6.97 -2.16 -1.34
N THR A 74 5.67 -2.10 -1.68
CA THR A 74 4.93 -0.84 -1.79
C THR A 74 4.87 -0.08 -0.47
N GLU A 75 4.65 -0.78 0.65
CA GLU A 75 4.69 -0.19 1.99
C GLU A 75 6.08 0.40 2.30
N ARG A 76 7.15 -0.37 2.07
CA ARG A 76 8.52 0.10 2.31
C ARG A 76 8.87 1.33 1.48
N ILE A 77 8.42 1.39 0.23
CA ILE A 77 8.56 2.58 -0.62
C ILE A 77 7.79 3.76 -0.01
N SER A 78 6.58 3.53 0.49
CA SER A 78 5.80 4.59 1.16
C SER A 78 6.53 5.16 2.37
N ASP A 79 7.06 4.31 3.23
CA ASP A 79 7.80 4.73 4.42
C ASP A 79 9.05 5.55 4.05
N ALA A 80 9.81 5.08 3.06
CA ALA A 80 10.97 5.81 2.54
C ALA A 80 10.58 7.18 1.94
N VAL A 81 9.44 7.26 1.24
CA VAL A 81 8.95 8.53 0.68
C VAL A 81 8.44 9.46 1.78
N LYS A 82 7.82 8.94 2.85
CA LYS A 82 7.43 9.74 4.02
C LYS A 82 8.65 10.31 4.74
N GLU A 83 9.70 9.51 4.91
CA GLU A 83 10.98 9.96 5.46
C GLU A 83 11.61 11.04 4.59
N LEU A 84 11.71 10.81 3.28
CA LEU A 84 12.18 11.81 2.31
C LEU A 84 11.36 13.11 2.40
N ALA A 85 10.04 13.01 2.42
CA ALA A 85 9.15 14.16 2.51
C ALA A 85 9.29 14.94 3.83
N SER A 86 9.70 14.27 4.91
CA SER A 86 10.03 14.90 6.17
C SER A 86 11.34 15.68 6.06
N LEU A 87 12.42 15.01 5.64
CA LEU A 87 13.76 15.57 5.53
C LEU A 87 13.86 16.71 4.51
N ALA A 88 13.16 16.58 3.38
CA ALA A 88 13.14 17.58 2.31
C ALA A 88 12.05 18.64 2.50
N HIS A 89 11.35 18.66 3.65
CA HIS A 89 10.31 19.63 3.98
C HIS A 89 9.24 19.78 2.89
N PHE A 90 8.71 18.66 2.38
CA PHE A 90 7.64 18.69 1.38
C PHE A 90 6.45 19.50 1.89
N LYS A 91 5.83 20.25 0.97
CA LYS A 91 4.69 21.12 1.28
C LYS A 91 3.50 20.27 1.71
N SER A 92 2.75 20.74 2.71
CA SER A 92 1.48 20.12 3.07
C SER A 92 0.37 20.77 2.23
N THR A 93 -0.56 19.98 1.71
CA THR A 93 -1.78 20.48 1.05
C THR A 93 -2.81 21.07 2.03
N ARG A 94 -2.42 21.36 3.28
CA ARG A 94 -3.33 21.93 4.27
C ARG A 94 -3.70 23.33 3.77
N SER A 95 -4.99 23.56 3.52
CA SER A 95 -5.53 24.88 3.17
C SER A 95 -4.93 25.95 4.09
N PRO A 96 -4.65 27.17 3.59
CA PRO A 96 -4.09 28.23 4.42
C PRO A 96 -5.01 28.42 5.62
N VAL A 97 -4.41 28.34 6.82
CA VAL A 97 -5.08 28.77 8.04
C VAL A 97 -5.39 30.25 7.83
N VAL A 98 -6.67 30.57 7.65
CA VAL A 98 -7.14 31.94 7.68
C VAL A 98 -6.90 32.43 9.10
N THR A 99 -5.82 33.18 9.31
CA THR A 99 -5.62 33.93 10.55
C THR A 99 -6.70 35.00 10.61
N PRO A 100 -7.55 35.04 11.65
CA PRO A 100 -8.46 36.17 11.83
C PRO A 100 -7.60 37.42 12.05
N GLU A 101 -7.79 38.45 11.23
CA GLU A 101 -7.29 39.79 11.55
C GLU A 101 -7.99 40.24 12.85
N GLU A 102 -7.19 40.64 13.84
CA GLU A 102 -7.68 41.29 15.07
C GLU A 102 -8.25 42.68 14.74
N PRO A 103 -9.22 43.18 15.53
CA PRO A 103 -10.14 44.26 15.16
C PRO A 103 -9.53 45.67 15.13
#